data_AF-A0A820MJU2-F1
#
_entry.id   AF-A0A820MJU2-F1
#
_cell.length_a   1.000
_cell.length_b   1.000
_cell.length_c   1.000
_cell.angle_alpha   90.00
_cell.angle_beta   90.00
_cell.angle_gamma   90.00
#
_symmetry.space_group_name_H-M   'P 1'
#
loop_
_entity.id
_entity.type
_entity.pdbx_description
1 polymer ?
#
loop_
_entity_poly.entity_id
_entity_poly.type
_entity_poly.pdbx_seq_one_letter_code
_entity_poly.pdbx_strand_id
1 'polypeptide(L)'
;KQPLSELVRRQQSGRPLENRDPKPILERKQGHWPGLPLLDEQILRPAITTKKRSTAASQRQKTSASVVTQKTTLPQMETVAQRDQAYQHYKKVYIQTLSDIENRCSTILTDLDRYRSHWKESIEKLQQLRTC
;
A
#
# COMPACT_ATOMS: atom_id res chain seq x y z
N LYS A 1 26.40 36.51 0.50
CA LYS A 1 27.47 37.55 0.51
C LYS A 1 27.05 38.59 1.53
N GLN A 2 27.87 38.82 2.56
CA GLN A 2 27.56 39.83 3.58
C GLN A 2 28.02 41.21 3.11
N PRO A 3 27.34 42.30 3.53
CA PRO A 3 27.80 43.65 3.23
C PRO A 3 29.15 43.90 3.91
N LEU A 4 30.00 44.69 3.24
CA LEU A 4 31.37 45.00 3.71
C LEU A 4 31.39 45.59 5.12
N SER A 5 30.39 46.39 5.48
CA SER A 5 30.22 46.98 6.81
C SER A 5 30.13 45.93 7.92
N GLU A 6 29.50 44.79 7.64
CA GLU A 6 29.36 43.70 8.61
C GLU A 6 30.69 42.93 8.79
N LEU A 7 31.47 42.78 7.72
CA LEU A 7 32.79 42.14 7.76
C LEU A 7 33.78 42.99 8.58
N VAL A 8 33.78 44.31 8.37
CA VAL A 8 34.62 45.25 9.13
C VAL A 8 34.27 45.22 10.61
N ARG A 9 32.98 45.22 10.97
CA ARG A 9 32.53 45.11 12.37
C ARG A 9 32.95 43.79 13.03
N ARG A 10 32.94 42.67 12.29
CA ARG A 10 33.41 41.37 12.79
C ARG A 10 34.92 41.35 13.02
N GLN A 11 35.67 41.93 12.09
CA GLN A 11 37.13 42.09 12.21
C GLN A 11 37.50 42.91 13.45
N GLN A 12 36.83 44.06 13.66
CA GLN A 12 37.07 44.93 14.82
C GLN A 12 36.70 44.28 16.16
N SER A 13 35.75 43.35 16.16
CA SER A 13 35.34 42.61 17.36
C SER A 13 36.15 41.31 17.58
N GLY A 14 37.21 41.08 16.81
CA GLY A 14 38.06 39.89 16.91
C GLY A 14 37.35 38.59 16.52
N ARG A 15 36.21 38.68 15.83
CA ARG A 15 35.42 37.51 15.40
C ARG A 15 35.94 36.99 14.05
N PRO A 16 35.93 35.67 13.83
CA PRO A 16 36.36 35.10 12.56
C PRO A 16 35.52 35.62 11.38
N LEU A 17 36.22 35.93 10.28
CA LEU A 17 35.64 36.42 9.03
C LEU A 17 35.01 35.28 8.21
N GLU A 18 35.46 34.05 8.42
CA GLU A 18 34.81 32.86 7.88
C GLU A 18 33.41 32.72 8.46
N ASN A 19 32.43 32.66 7.56
CA ASN A 19 31.11 32.20 7.96
C ASN A 19 31.22 30.71 8.28
N ARG A 20 30.58 30.27 9.37
CA ARG A 20 30.27 28.84 9.52
C ARG A 20 29.62 28.39 8.23
N ASP A 21 30.13 27.29 7.66
CA ASP A 21 29.56 26.72 6.44
C ASP A 21 28.03 26.70 6.56
N PRO A 22 27.30 27.21 5.55
CA PRO A 22 25.86 27.24 5.61
C PRO A 22 25.39 25.80 5.80
N LYS A 23 24.82 25.54 6.99
CA LYS A 23 24.27 24.22 7.29
C LYS A 23 23.21 23.93 6.22
N PRO A 24 23.36 22.87 5.42
CA PRO A 24 22.42 22.63 4.35
C PRO A 24 21.04 22.37 4.96
N ILE A 25 20.00 22.91 4.33
CA ILE A 25 18.59 22.77 4.76
C ILE A 25 18.22 21.28 4.92
N LEU A 26 18.88 20.41 4.13
CA LEU A 26 18.79 18.96 4.22
C LEU A 26 20.18 18.33 4.12
N GLU A 27 20.41 17.27 4.89
CA GLU A 27 21.58 16.42 4.68
C GLU A 27 21.46 15.74 3.32
N ARG A 28 22.41 16.04 2.42
CA ARG A 28 22.47 15.46 1.08
C ARG A 28 22.97 14.02 1.17
N LYS A 29 22.15 13.12 1.72
CA LYS A 29 22.39 11.68 1.74
C LYS A 29 21.96 11.07 0.40
N GLN A 30 22.56 9.91 0.10
CA GLN A 30 22.11 9.04 -0.97
C GLN A 30 20.63 8.73 -0.75
N GLY A 31 19.80 9.01 -1.76
CA GLY A 31 18.37 8.79 -1.68
C GLY A 31 18.03 7.38 -2.09
N HIS A 32 17.54 6.57 -1.15
CA HIS A 32 17.00 5.25 -1.43
C HIS A 32 15.48 5.29 -1.41
N TRP A 33 14.88 4.83 -2.50
CA TRP A 33 13.44 4.79 -2.69
C TRP A 33 13.01 3.34 -2.68
N PRO A 34 12.50 2.83 -1.56
CA PRO A 34 12.02 1.48 -1.52
C PRO A 34 10.84 1.35 -2.50
N GLY A 35 10.77 0.19 -3.15
CA GLY A 35 9.59 -0.19 -3.91
C GLY A 35 8.38 -0.33 -3.00
N LEU A 36 7.19 -0.13 -3.56
CA LEU A 36 5.96 -0.40 -2.86
C LEU A 36 5.86 -1.92 -2.63
N PRO A 37 5.45 -2.38 -1.44
CA PRO A 37 5.19 -3.79 -1.26
C PRO A 37 4.12 -4.22 -2.25
N LEU A 38 4.33 -5.34 -2.94
CA LEU A 38 3.23 -5.94 -3.66
C LEU A 38 2.19 -6.34 -2.63
N LEU A 39 0.92 -6.13 -2.97
CA LEU A 39 -0.20 -6.60 -2.18
C LEU A 39 -0.28 -8.12 -2.36
N ASP A 40 0.69 -8.82 -1.80
CA ASP A 40 0.92 -10.25 -2.00
C ASP A 40 0.05 -11.07 -1.05
N GLU A 41 -0.13 -12.35 -1.40
CA GLU A 41 -0.95 -13.44 -0.86
C GLU A 41 -1.33 -13.44 0.64
N GLN A 42 -0.62 -12.74 1.52
CA GLN A 42 -0.91 -12.68 2.96
C GLN A 42 -2.21 -11.95 3.31
N ILE A 43 -2.64 -10.96 2.53
CA ILE A 43 -3.95 -10.31 2.71
C ILE A 43 -5.07 -11.16 2.08
N LEU A 44 -4.75 -11.92 1.02
CA LEU A 44 -5.67 -12.80 0.28
C LEU A 44 -5.89 -14.17 0.94
N ARG A 45 -5.18 -14.49 2.04
CA ARG A 45 -5.05 -15.87 2.56
C ARG A 45 -6.09 -16.43 3.52
N PRO A 46 -7.07 -15.72 4.11
CA PRO A 46 -8.06 -16.46 4.89
C PRO A 46 -9.01 -17.27 3.98
N ALA A 47 -9.13 -16.93 2.69
CA ALA A 47 -10.25 -17.42 1.87
C ALA A 47 -9.95 -18.55 0.87
N ILE A 48 -8.69 -18.81 0.46
CA ILE A 48 -8.41 -19.78 -0.61
C ILE A 48 -7.27 -20.74 -0.22
N THR A 49 -7.63 -21.78 0.53
CA THR A 49 -6.79 -22.96 0.79
C THR A 49 -6.75 -23.89 -0.42
N THR A 50 -6.39 -23.41 -1.61
CA THR A 50 -6.15 -24.31 -2.75
C THR A 50 -4.86 -24.03 -3.49
N LYS A 51 -3.95 -25.01 -3.33
CA LYS A 51 -2.89 -25.44 -4.25
C LYS A 51 -1.65 -24.55 -4.36
N LYS A 52 -0.58 -25.06 -3.74
CA LYS A 52 0.85 -24.90 -4.03
C LYS A 52 1.10 -24.38 -5.46
N ARG A 53 1.31 -23.07 -5.62
CA ARG A 53 2.02 -22.51 -6.79
C ARG A 53 3.48 -22.29 -6.39
N SER A 54 4.37 -22.65 -7.28
CA SER A 54 5.77 -23.02 -7.08
C SER A 54 6.67 -21.95 -6.42
N THR A 55 7.58 -22.45 -5.58
CA THR A 55 8.33 -21.79 -4.49
C THR A 55 9.71 -21.24 -4.88
N ALA A 56 9.84 -20.44 -5.94
CA ALA A 56 11.13 -19.77 -6.20
C ALA A 56 11.02 -18.40 -6.88
N ALA A 57 10.07 -18.21 -7.81
CA ALA A 57 9.84 -16.94 -8.47
C ALA A 57 9.02 -15.97 -7.59
N SER A 58 8.01 -16.47 -6.88
CA SER A 58 7.15 -15.65 -5.99
C SER A 58 7.90 -15.06 -4.79
N GLN A 59 9.02 -15.67 -4.39
CA GLN A 59 9.80 -15.20 -3.24
C GLN A 59 10.63 -13.95 -3.53
N ARG A 60 10.92 -13.67 -4.82
CA ARG A 60 11.96 -12.71 -5.24
C ARG A 60 11.45 -11.29 -5.46
N GLN A 61 10.15 -11.06 -5.62
CA GLN A 61 9.59 -9.73 -5.84
C GLN A 61 8.46 -9.45 -4.85
N LYS A 62 8.84 -9.15 -3.60
CA LYS A 62 7.90 -8.67 -2.57
C LYS A 62 7.61 -7.18 -2.69
N THR A 63 8.42 -6.45 -3.45
CA THR A 63 8.33 -5.01 -3.62
C THR A 63 8.52 -4.65 -5.09
N SER A 64 7.90 -3.55 -5.53
CA SER A 64 8.12 -2.98 -6.85
C SER A 64 9.56 -2.47 -7.01
N ALA A 65 9.93 -1.99 -8.19
CA ALA A 65 11.29 -1.50 -8.42
C ALA A 65 11.70 -0.44 -7.38
N SER A 66 12.87 -0.63 -6.78
CA SER A 66 13.49 0.40 -5.94
C SER A 66 14.39 1.30 -6.78
N VAL A 67 14.44 2.58 -6.44
CA VAL A 67 15.27 3.57 -7.14
C VAL A 67 16.33 4.07 -6.18
N VAL A 68 17.59 4.06 -6.61
CA VAL A 68 18.69 4.65 -5.86
C VAL A 68 19.14 5.90 -6.58
N THR A 69 19.18 7.01 -5.85
CA THR A 69 19.56 8.33 -6.36
C THR A 69 20.76 8.83 -5.59
N GLN A 70 21.67 9.54 -6.27
CA GLN A 70 22.91 10.04 -5.65
C GLN A 70 22.63 11.07 -4.55
N LYS A 71 21.54 11.82 -4.65
CA LYS A 71 21.13 12.85 -3.69
C LYS A 71 19.61 12.83 -3.54
N THR A 72 19.15 13.03 -2.31
CA THR A 72 17.73 13.27 -2.01
C THR A 72 17.42 14.77 -2.15
N THR A 73 16.37 15.10 -2.89
CA THR A 73 15.84 16.47 -3.00
C THR A 73 14.50 16.63 -2.27
N LEU A 74 14.07 17.88 -2.00
CA LEU A 74 12.76 18.14 -1.37
C LEU A 74 11.57 17.60 -2.19
N PRO A 75 11.46 17.88 -3.50
CA PRO A 75 10.33 17.39 -4.31
C PRO A 75 10.27 15.86 -4.33
N GLN A 76 11.45 15.25 -4.26
CA GLN A 76 11.61 13.83 -4.18
C GLN A 76 10.98 13.25 -2.90
N MET A 77 11.30 13.80 -1.73
CA MET A 77 10.68 13.37 -0.46
C MET A 77 9.16 13.52 -0.47
N GLU A 78 8.66 14.63 -1.01
CA GLU A 78 7.23 14.88 -1.15
C GLU A 78 6.57 13.85 -2.08
N THR A 79 7.23 13.50 -3.18
CA THR A 79 6.74 12.47 -4.11
C THR A 79 6.66 11.10 -3.44
N VAL A 80 7.65 10.71 -2.61
CA VAL A 80 7.56 9.46 -1.81
C VAL A 80 6.33 9.50 -0.93
N ALA A 81 6.15 10.58 -0.18
CA ALA A 81 5.07 10.70 0.80
C ALA A 81 3.69 10.60 0.13
N GLN A 82 3.50 11.30 -1.00
CA GLN A 82 2.26 11.25 -1.76
C GLN A 82 2.02 9.86 -2.38
N ARG A 83 3.06 9.23 -2.93
CA ARG A 83 2.98 7.86 -3.46
C ARG A 83 2.54 6.88 -2.36
N ASP A 84 3.15 6.98 -1.19
CA ASP A 84 2.87 6.08 -0.07
C ASP A 84 1.45 6.30 0.48
N GLN A 85 1.00 7.56 0.56
CA GLN A 85 -0.38 7.89 0.92
C GLN A 85 -1.39 7.32 -0.09
N ALA A 86 -1.14 7.49 -1.39
CA ALA A 86 -1.98 6.93 -2.45
C ALA A 86 -2.05 5.40 -2.37
N TYR A 87 -0.91 4.74 -2.09
CA TYR A 87 -0.85 3.30 -1.90
C TYR A 87 -1.69 2.83 -0.69
N GLN A 88 -1.64 3.54 0.44
CA GLN A 88 -2.48 3.22 1.60
C GLN A 88 -3.97 3.38 1.31
N HIS A 89 -4.34 4.44 0.57
CA HIS A 89 -5.71 4.64 0.14
C HIS A 89 -6.20 3.50 -0.76
N TYR A 90 -5.40 3.15 -1.78
CA TYR A 90 -5.69 2.01 -2.65
C TYR A 90 -5.85 0.71 -1.85
N LYS A 91 -4.94 0.43 -0.91
CA LYS A 91 -5.01 -0.75 -0.05
C LYS A 91 -6.32 -0.83 0.74
N LYS A 92 -6.78 0.29 1.29
CA LYS A 92 -8.06 0.35 2.03
C LYS A 92 -9.24 0.00 1.12
N VAL A 93 -9.34 0.66 -0.03
CA VAL A 93 -10.42 0.41 -1.00
C VAL A 93 -10.38 -1.04 -1.47
N TYR A 94 -9.20 -1.56 -1.77
CA TYR A 94 -9.03 -2.94 -2.21
C TYR A 94 -9.54 -3.96 -1.18
N ILE A 95 -9.19 -3.80 0.10
CA ILE A 95 -9.65 -4.69 1.18
C ILE A 95 -11.17 -4.59 1.36
N GLN A 96 -11.73 -3.39 1.29
CA GLN A 96 -13.17 -3.19 1.40
C GLN A 96 -13.92 -3.89 0.26
N THR A 97 -13.48 -3.69 -0.98
CA THR A 97 -14.08 -4.35 -2.15
C THR A 97 -14.01 -5.87 -2.06
N LEU A 98 -12.88 -6.43 -1.58
CA LEU A 98 -12.77 -7.88 -1.36
C LEU A 98 -13.78 -8.38 -0.33
N SER A 99 -13.91 -7.68 0.81
CA SER A 99 -14.88 -8.03 1.83
C SER A 99 -16.33 -7.96 1.30
N ASP A 100 -16.64 -6.93 0.51
CA ASP A 100 -17.97 -6.79 -0.10
C ASP A 100 -18.28 -7.93 -1.08
N ILE A 101 -17.29 -8.36 -1.87
CA ILE A 101 -17.40 -9.52 -2.76
C ILE A 101 -17.65 -10.80 -1.96
N GLU A 102 -16.86 -11.06 -0.92
CA GLU A 102 -17.02 -12.24 -0.05
C GLU A 102 -18.40 -12.28 0.61
N ASN A 103 -18.84 -11.15 1.16
CA ASN A 103 -20.17 -11.00 1.75
C ASN A 103 -21.25 -11.30 0.71
N ARG A 104 -21.16 -10.72 -0.49
CA ARG A 104 -22.13 -10.96 -1.57
C ARG A 104 -22.15 -12.42 -2.02
N CYS A 105 -20.99 -13.06 -2.13
CA CYS A 105 -20.89 -14.48 -2.41
C CYS A 105 -21.59 -15.31 -1.34
N SER A 106 -21.38 -15.00 -0.06
CA SER A 106 -22.04 -15.70 1.05
C SER A 106 -23.57 -15.57 0.98
N THR A 107 -24.09 -14.36 0.70
CA THR A 107 -25.54 -14.13 0.57
C THR A 107 -26.14 -14.90 -0.61
N ILE A 108 -25.42 -14.98 -1.74
CA ILE A 108 -25.87 -15.74 -2.90
C ILE A 108 -25.93 -17.24 -2.55
N LEU A 109 -24.93 -17.76 -1.84
CA LEU A 109 -24.92 -19.17 -1.44
C LEU A 109 -26.06 -19.51 -0.48
N THR A 110 -26.36 -18.64 0.50
CA THR A 110 -27.48 -18.85 1.42
C THR A 110 -28.83 -18.81 0.69
N ASP A 111 -29.00 -17.89 -0.26
CA ASP A 111 -30.23 -17.80 -1.04
C ASP A 111 -30.42 -19.02 -1.93
N LEU A 112 -29.36 -19.48 -2.60
CA LEU A 112 -29.39 -20.69 -3.42
C LEU A 112 -29.77 -21.93 -2.61
N ASP A 113 -29.23 -22.07 -1.40
CA ASP A 113 -29.57 -23.21 -0.53
C ASP A 113 -31.02 -23.16 -0.06
N ARG A 114 -31.53 -21.96 0.26
CA ARG A 114 -32.94 -21.74 0.58
C ARG A 114 -33.85 -22.07 -0.60
N TYR A 115 -33.55 -21.61 -1.81
CA TYR A 115 -34.31 -21.94 -3.01
C TYR A 115 -34.29 -23.45 -3.28
N ARG A 116 -33.14 -24.10 -3.12
CA ARG A 116 -33.00 -25.54 -3.28
C ARG A 116 -33.88 -26.31 -2.30
N SER A 117 -33.93 -25.86 -1.04
CA SER A 117 -34.75 -26.48 0.00
C SER A 117 -36.24 -26.32 -0.31
N HIS A 118 -36.70 -25.10 -0.64
CA HIS A 118 -38.09 -24.86 -1.03
C HIS A 118 -38.48 -25.63 -2.30
N TRP A 119 -37.59 -25.74 -3.28
CA TRP A 119 -37.83 -26.52 -4.48
C TRP A 119 -38.04 -28.01 -4.18
N LYS A 120 -37.22 -28.58 -3.29
CA LYS A 120 -37.38 -29.97 -2.83
C LYS A 120 -38.72 -30.18 -2.13
N GLU A 121 -39.08 -29.31 -1.18
CA GLU A 121 -40.37 -29.37 -0.49
C GLU A 121 -41.56 -29.30 -1.46
N SER A 122 -41.46 -28.44 -2.50
CA SER A 122 -42.50 -28.33 -3.51
C SER A 122 -42.65 -29.61 -4.32
N ILE A 123 -41.54 -30.25 -4.71
CA ILE A 123 -41.58 -31.53 -5.42
C ILE A 123 -42.19 -32.61 -4.53
N GLU A 124 -41.80 -32.67 -3.26
CA GLU A 124 -42.33 -33.65 -2.30
C GLU A 124 -43.84 -33.51 -2.12
N LYS A 125 -44.35 -32.28 -1.98
CA LYS A 125 -45.80 -32.01 -1.92
C LYS A 125 -46.53 -32.46 -3.19
N LEU A 126 -45.96 -32.19 -4.37
CA LEU A 126 -46.56 -32.65 -5.63
C LEU A 126 -46.57 -34.17 -5.76
N GLN A 127 -45.53 -34.85 -5.26
CA GLN A 127 -45.48 -36.30 -5.20
C GLN A 127 -46.57 -36.86 -4.27
N GLN A 128 -46.72 -36.29 -3.07
CA GLN A 128 -47.78 -36.67 -2.13
C GLN A 128 -49.17 -36.54 -2.75
N LEU A 129 -49.45 -35.41 -3.42
CA LEU A 129 -50.72 -35.19 -4.12
C LEU A 129 -51.00 -36.16 -5.26
N ARG A 130 -49.95 -36.71 -5.89
CA ARG A 130 -50.11 -37.71 -6.97
C ARG A 130 -50.37 -39.12 -6.42
N THR A 131 -49.84 -39.42 -5.23
CA THR A 131 -49.98 -40.74 -4.59
C THR A 131 -51.25 -40.92 -3.77
N CYS A 132 -51.98 -39.84 -3.48
CA CYS A 132 -53.34 -39.86 -2.97
C CYS A 132 -54.35 -39.99 -4.12
#